data_AF-A0AAP0BM14-F1
#
_entry.id   AF-A0AAP0BM14-F1
#
_cell.length_a   1.000
_cell.length_b   1.000
_cell.length_c   1.000
_cell.angle_alpha   90.00
_cell.angle_beta   90.00
_cell.angle_gamma   90.00
#
_symmetry.space_group_name_H-M   'P 1'
#
loop_
_entity.id
_entity.type
_entity.pdbx_description
1 polymer ?
#
loop_
_entity_poly.entity_id
_entity_poly.type
_entity_poly.pdbx_seq_one_letter_code
_entity_poly.pdbx_strand_id
1 'polypeptide(L)'
;MTPAAGHRRRFLPSVPPTRALFTALRFLRLRFRLLFLLCFPSGLYLLLHSSDSNSFLSRFLLVLVISSGVVLLLYHVLLFFRVLPLSATFPLLLSSIRAFSSWIRADRRTGLAVKPCDNGDLYEGELRWGKCHGSGVCYYYRSGKYEGEWIDSKCDGHGVETWNKGSRYEGQFKKGLRHGFGVYRNHTGDLYASEWLNGQSHGYGEHTSWLNGQSRYVGEFKWGLKQGIGHCHFSNGDTYAGEFFADKMHSFGVYHFVDDKCYEGSWHKGRREGLGMCSSTNGASHSGR
;
A
#
# COMPACT_ATOMS: atom_id res chain seq x y z
N MET A 1 -53.10 -48.56 -6.17
CA MET A 1 -54.14 -48.28 -5.17
C MET A 1 -53.65 -47.13 -4.28
N THR A 2 -54.16 -45.92 -4.57
CA THR A 2 -54.62 -44.82 -3.67
C THR A 2 -54.16 -44.72 -2.20
N PRO A 3 -54.24 -43.53 -1.54
CA PRO A 3 -54.09 -42.14 -2.03
C PRO A 3 -53.41 -41.13 -1.03
N ALA A 4 -53.11 -39.94 -1.56
CA ALA A 4 -53.15 -38.56 -1.01
C ALA A 4 -52.98 -38.23 0.49
N ALA A 5 -52.17 -37.19 0.77
CA ALA A 5 -52.52 -36.13 1.72
C ALA A 5 -51.78 -34.82 1.39
N GLY A 6 -52.53 -33.78 1.00
CA GLY A 6 -52.01 -32.45 0.73
C GLY A 6 -51.86 -31.61 2.00
N HIS A 7 -50.85 -30.75 2.02
CA HIS A 7 -50.75 -29.67 3.00
C HIS A 7 -50.88 -28.31 2.32
N ARG A 8 -52.10 -27.76 2.37
CA ARG A 8 -52.35 -26.32 2.38
C ARG A 8 -52.03 -25.78 3.78
N ARG A 9 -51.27 -24.68 3.87
CA ARG A 9 -51.23 -23.67 4.96
C ARG A 9 -50.24 -22.60 4.51
N ARG A 10 -50.43 -21.28 4.63
CA ARG A 10 -51.51 -20.35 4.99
C ARG A 10 -50.98 -19.01 4.44
N PHE A 11 -51.78 -18.26 3.69
CA PHE A 11 -51.45 -16.87 3.37
C PHE A 11 -51.39 -16.06 4.67
N LEU A 12 -50.23 -15.47 4.97
CA LEU A 12 -50.10 -14.43 6.00
C LEU A 12 -50.55 -13.10 5.39
N PRO A 13 -51.37 -12.29 6.08
CA PRO A 13 -51.77 -10.98 5.59
C PRO A 13 -50.57 -10.03 5.60
N SER A 14 -50.31 -9.40 4.46
CA SER A 14 -49.33 -8.32 4.30
C SER A 14 -49.81 -7.09 5.08
N VAL A 15 -49.16 -6.78 6.19
CA VAL A 15 -49.29 -5.49 6.89
C VAL A 15 -48.45 -4.44 6.14
N PRO A 16 -48.99 -3.30 5.69
CA PRO A 16 -48.18 -2.22 5.15
C PRO A 16 -47.84 -1.21 6.26
N PRO A 17 -46.56 -0.83 6.46
CA PRO A 17 -46.23 0.42 7.12
C PRO A 17 -45.69 1.42 6.09
N THR A 18 -46.33 1.56 4.92
CA THR A 18 -45.87 2.51 3.91
C THR A 18 -46.25 3.94 4.28
N ARG A 19 -47.43 4.17 4.87
CA ARG A 19 -47.90 5.53 5.18
C ARG A 19 -47.03 6.27 6.21
N ALA A 20 -46.58 5.62 7.28
CA ALA A 20 -45.75 6.27 8.30
C ALA A 20 -44.34 6.65 7.76
N LEU A 21 -43.76 5.76 6.94
CA LEU A 21 -42.44 5.96 6.32
C LEU A 21 -42.49 7.08 5.27
N PHE A 22 -43.58 7.17 4.49
CA PHE A 22 -43.79 8.28 3.56
C PHE A 22 -43.97 9.63 4.27
N THR A 23 -44.68 9.68 5.39
CA THR A 23 -44.86 10.92 6.16
C THR A 23 -43.53 11.36 6.81
N ALA A 24 -42.76 10.43 7.39
CA ALA A 24 -41.45 10.70 7.97
C ALA A 24 -40.44 11.21 6.92
N LEU A 25 -40.41 10.59 5.72
CA LEU A 25 -39.60 11.06 4.60
C LEU A 25 -40.02 12.45 4.11
N ARG A 26 -41.32 12.77 4.14
CA ARG A 26 -41.83 14.11 3.77
C ARG A 26 -41.35 15.20 4.74
N PHE A 27 -41.37 14.91 6.05
CA PHE A 27 -40.88 15.82 7.08
C PHE A 27 -39.35 15.97 7.04
N LEU A 28 -38.62 14.87 6.78
CA LEU A 28 -37.16 14.90 6.62
C LEU A 28 -36.75 15.75 5.41
N ARG A 29 -37.48 15.64 4.30
CA ARG A 29 -37.26 16.42 3.06
C ARG A 29 -37.54 17.92 3.24
N LEU A 30 -38.51 18.29 4.09
CA LEU A 30 -38.79 19.69 4.43
C LEU A 30 -37.72 20.29 5.35
N ARG A 31 -37.26 19.53 6.34
CA ARG A 31 -36.18 19.95 7.26
C ARG A 31 -34.84 20.13 6.55
N PHE A 32 -34.50 19.24 5.61
CA PHE A 32 -33.30 19.41 4.77
C PHE A 32 -33.38 20.61 3.83
N ARG A 33 -34.57 20.93 3.27
CA ARG A 33 -34.77 22.14 2.44
C ARG A 33 -34.57 23.43 3.23
N LEU A 34 -35.08 23.48 4.46
CA LEU A 34 -34.89 24.64 5.36
C LEU A 34 -33.42 24.79 5.79
N LEU A 35 -32.74 23.68 6.13
CA LEU A 35 -31.31 23.70 6.47
C LEU A 35 -30.43 24.14 5.29
N PHE A 36 -30.71 23.68 4.07
CA PHE A 36 -29.97 24.08 2.88
C PHE A 36 -30.18 25.57 2.57
N LEU A 37 -31.40 26.10 2.71
CA LEU A 37 -31.69 27.51 2.51
C LEU A 37 -31.08 28.42 3.60
N LEU A 38 -30.96 27.94 4.85
CA LEU A 38 -30.39 28.71 5.96
C LEU A 38 -28.85 28.75 5.92
N CYS A 39 -28.18 27.66 5.52
CA CYS A 39 -26.73 27.51 5.64
C CYS A 39 -25.93 27.93 4.39
N PHE A 40 -26.55 27.97 3.21
CA PHE A 40 -25.87 28.31 1.95
C PHE A 40 -25.37 29.78 1.88
N PRO A 41 -26.14 30.79 2.36
CA PRO A 41 -25.68 32.19 2.33
C PRO A 41 -24.49 32.45 3.26
N SER A 42 -24.46 31.80 4.43
CA SER A 42 -23.37 31.94 5.42
C SER A 42 -22.08 31.26 4.98
N GLY A 43 -22.17 30.11 4.28
CA GLY A 43 -20.99 29.40 3.77
C GLY A 43 -20.31 30.09 2.60
N LEU A 44 -21.09 30.67 1.68
CA LEU A 44 -20.58 31.45 0.55
C LEU A 44 -19.94 32.78 0.99
N TYR A 45 -20.47 33.40 2.04
CA TYR A 45 -19.89 34.62 2.62
C TYR A 45 -18.49 34.39 3.21
N LEU A 46 -18.25 33.23 3.84
CA LEU A 46 -16.93 32.87 4.40
C LEU A 46 -15.91 32.51 3.31
N LEU A 47 -16.34 31.90 2.21
CA LEU A 47 -15.47 31.55 1.07
C LEU A 47 -15.06 32.78 0.23
N LEU A 48 -15.87 33.84 0.22
CA LEU A 48 -15.59 35.09 -0.51
C LEU A 48 -14.90 36.16 0.36
N HIS A 49 -14.55 35.83 1.60
CA HIS A 49 -13.80 36.70 2.50
C HIS A 49 -12.28 36.66 2.23
N SER A 50 -11.88 36.69 0.95
CA SER A 50 -10.48 36.90 0.58
C SER A 50 -10.17 38.40 0.55
N SER A 51 -9.01 38.72 1.08
CA SER A 51 -8.51 40.04 1.48
C SER A 51 -8.32 41.04 0.33
N ASP A 52 -9.41 41.57 -0.24
CA ASP A 52 -9.37 42.68 -1.22
C ASP A 52 -10.47 43.73 -0.99
N SER A 53 -10.20 44.96 -1.41
CA SER A 53 -10.88 46.23 -1.08
C SER A 53 -12.25 46.49 -1.75
N ASN A 54 -13.02 45.44 -2.08
CA ASN A 54 -14.33 45.61 -2.69
C ASN A 54 -15.45 45.83 -1.66
N SER A 55 -16.36 46.77 -1.94
CA SER A 55 -17.43 47.18 -1.00
C SER A 55 -18.37 46.03 -0.65
N PHE A 56 -18.71 45.94 0.64
CA PHE A 56 -19.58 44.90 1.23
C PHE A 56 -20.87 44.67 0.43
N LEU A 57 -21.47 45.75 -0.10
CA LEU A 57 -22.72 45.71 -0.86
C LEU A 57 -22.60 44.89 -2.15
N SER A 58 -21.47 44.99 -2.86
CA SER A 58 -21.25 44.25 -4.12
C SER A 58 -21.18 42.73 -3.88
N ARG A 59 -20.48 42.31 -2.82
CA ARG A 59 -20.38 40.89 -2.42
C ARG A 59 -21.73 40.33 -1.98
N PHE A 60 -22.50 41.11 -1.23
CA PHE A 60 -23.84 40.71 -0.78
C PHE A 60 -24.79 40.48 -1.97
N LEU A 61 -24.77 41.36 -2.97
CA LEU A 61 -25.58 41.20 -4.19
C LEU A 61 -25.14 39.98 -5.02
N LEU A 62 -23.84 39.70 -5.13
CA LEU A 62 -23.33 38.52 -5.84
C LEU A 62 -23.82 37.20 -5.20
N VAL A 63 -23.80 37.12 -3.86
CA VAL A 63 -24.28 35.93 -3.13
C VAL A 63 -25.79 35.75 -3.32
N LEU A 64 -26.57 36.83 -3.37
CA LEU A 64 -28.00 36.78 -3.68
C LEU A 64 -28.28 36.28 -5.11
N VAL A 65 -27.50 36.70 -6.09
CA VAL A 65 -27.63 36.23 -7.48
C VAL A 65 -27.26 34.75 -7.60
N ILE A 66 -26.17 34.31 -6.98
CA ILE A 66 -25.74 32.90 -7.02
C ILE A 66 -26.76 32.00 -6.31
N SER A 67 -27.22 32.40 -5.13
CA SER A 67 -28.20 31.62 -4.35
C SER A 67 -29.55 31.51 -5.07
N SER A 68 -30.05 32.60 -5.68
CA SER A 68 -31.27 32.56 -6.49
C SER A 68 -31.11 31.68 -7.74
N GLY A 69 -29.96 31.72 -8.40
CA GLY A 69 -29.64 30.84 -9.53
C GLY A 69 -29.65 29.35 -9.16
N VAL A 70 -29.06 28.99 -8.01
CA VAL A 70 -29.06 27.59 -7.51
C VAL A 70 -30.48 27.12 -7.17
N VAL A 71 -31.30 27.98 -6.57
CA VAL A 71 -32.71 27.65 -6.26
C VAL A 71 -33.52 27.42 -7.54
N LEU A 72 -33.34 28.24 -8.57
CA LEU A 72 -33.99 28.08 -9.87
C LEU A 72 -33.54 26.80 -10.60
N LEU A 73 -32.24 26.48 -10.54
CA LEU A 73 -31.71 25.23 -11.09
C LEU A 73 -32.33 24.01 -10.40
N LEU A 74 -32.36 24.02 -9.06
CA LEU A 74 -32.96 22.94 -8.27
C LEU A 74 -34.46 22.82 -8.55
N TYR A 75 -35.17 23.92 -8.73
CA TYR A 75 -36.57 23.92 -9.12
C TYR A 75 -36.77 23.26 -10.49
N HIS A 76 -35.96 23.62 -11.50
CA HIS A 76 -36.03 23.01 -12.83
C HIS A 76 -35.69 21.52 -12.83
N VAL A 77 -34.66 21.10 -12.09
CA VAL A 77 -34.30 19.68 -11.93
C VAL A 77 -35.46 18.91 -11.29
N LEU A 78 -36.07 19.45 -10.24
CA LEU A 78 -37.22 18.83 -9.59
C LEU A 78 -38.47 18.79 -10.49
N LEU A 79 -38.67 19.80 -11.34
CA LEU A 79 -39.76 19.85 -12.31
C LEU A 79 -39.55 18.82 -13.42
N PHE A 80 -38.32 18.65 -13.90
CA PHE A 80 -37.93 17.62 -14.87
C PHE A 80 -38.23 16.21 -14.35
N PHE A 81 -37.88 15.93 -13.08
CA PHE A 81 -38.23 14.67 -12.43
C PHE A 81 -39.73 14.50 -12.11
N ARG A 82 -40.52 15.58 -12.13
CA ARG A 82 -41.99 15.53 -11.93
C ARG A 82 -42.74 15.25 -13.23
N VAL A 83 -42.17 15.60 -14.38
CA VAL A 83 -42.77 15.42 -15.72
C VAL A 83 -42.43 14.07 -16.34
N LEU A 84 -41.34 13.42 -15.94
CA LEU A 84 -41.00 12.07 -16.39
C LEU A 84 -41.88 11.02 -15.69
N PRO A 85 -42.66 10.21 -16.42
CA PRO A 85 -43.43 9.13 -15.82
C PRO A 85 -42.48 8.12 -15.15
N LEU A 86 -42.89 7.55 -14.00
CA LEU A 86 -42.10 6.58 -13.23
C LEU A 86 -41.60 5.38 -14.08
N SER A 87 -42.30 5.08 -15.17
CA SER A 87 -41.95 4.03 -16.14
C SER A 87 -40.74 4.36 -17.02
N ALA A 88 -40.35 5.63 -17.16
CA ALA A 88 -39.22 6.07 -17.98
C ALA A 88 -37.91 6.24 -17.18
N THR A 89 -38.00 6.43 -15.86
CA THR A 89 -36.82 6.57 -14.98
C THR A 89 -36.31 5.23 -14.45
N PHE A 90 -37.21 4.25 -14.28
CA PHE A 90 -36.85 2.90 -13.85
C PHE A 90 -35.90 2.18 -14.82
N PRO A 91 -36.09 2.23 -16.16
CA PRO A 91 -35.19 1.57 -17.11
C PRO A 91 -33.81 2.21 -17.18
N LEU A 92 -33.69 3.53 -16.99
CA LEU A 92 -32.40 4.24 -16.99
C LEU A 92 -31.61 4.00 -15.70
N LEU A 93 -32.31 3.90 -14.57
CA LEU A 93 -31.70 3.50 -13.31
C LEU A 93 -31.30 2.02 -13.35
N LEU A 94 -32.16 1.15 -13.90
CA LEU A 94 -31.85 -0.27 -14.05
C LEU A 94 -30.77 -0.51 -15.11
N SER A 95 -30.68 0.30 -16.17
CA SER A 95 -29.62 0.21 -17.17
C SER A 95 -28.29 0.73 -16.63
N SER A 96 -28.29 1.77 -15.81
CA SER A 96 -27.08 2.24 -15.11
C SER A 96 -26.64 1.28 -14.00
N ILE A 97 -27.58 0.67 -13.25
CA ILE A 97 -27.28 -0.42 -12.30
C ILE A 97 -26.82 -1.67 -13.04
N ARG A 98 -27.41 -2.01 -14.20
CA ARG A 98 -26.94 -3.13 -15.04
C ARG A 98 -25.57 -2.84 -15.63
N ALA A 99 -25.31 -1.63 -16.11
CA ALA A 99 -24.02 -1.18 -16.63
C ALA A 99 -22.96 -1.17 -15.52
N PHE A 100 -23.31 -0.76 -14.30
CA PHE A 100 -22.45 -0.82 -13.13
C PHE A 100 -22.19 -2.26 -12.70
N SER A 101 -23.22 -3.11 -12.70
CA SER A 101 -23.09 -4.55 -12.40
C SER A 101 -22.36 -5.33 -13.49
N SER A 102 -22.39 -4.85 -14.75
CA SER A 102 -21.64 -5.43 -15.88
C SER A 102 -20.22 -4.92 -15.92
N TRP A 103 -19.97 -3.69 -15.48
CA TRP A 103 -18.63 -3.15 -15.25
C TRP A 103 -17.92 -3.90 -14.11
N ILE A 104 -18.66 -4.31 -13.06
CA ILE A 104 -18.16 -5.22 -12.01
C ILE A 104 -18.02 -6.67 -12.49
N ARG A 105 -18.71 -7.06 -13.57
CA ARG A 105 -18.65 -8.42 -14.11
C ARG A 105 -17.54 -8.48 -15.16
N ALA A 106 -16.32 -8.74 -14.67
CA ALA A 106 -15.14 -9.23 -15.38
C ALA A 106 -15.35 -9.45 -16.88
N ASP A 107 -14.57 -8.74 -17.70
CA ASP A 107 -14.47 -9.04 -19.12
C ASP A 107 -14.02 -10.49 -19.29
N ARG A 108 -15.00 -11.36 -19.53
CA ARG A 108 -14.84 -12.82 -19.54
C ARG A 108 -14.00 -13.31 -20.73
N ARG A 109 -13.47 -12.39 -21.54
CA ARG A 109 -12.64 -12.65 -22.72
C ARG A 109 -11.14 -12.51 -22.48
N THR A 110 -10.70 -11.77 -21.45
CA THR A 110 -9.27 -11.50 -21.23
C THR A 110 -8.66 -12.29 -20.07
N GLY A 111 -9.48 -12.93 -19.22
CA GLY A 111 -8.99 -13.66 -18.04
C GLY A 111 -8.56 -12.75 -16.88
N LEU A 112 -8.47 -11.44 -17.12
CA LEU A 112 -8.25 -10.42 -16.11
C LEU A 112 -9.53 -10.12 -15.34
N ALA A 113 -9.44 -10.12 -14.01
CA ALA A 113 -10.55 -9.82 -13.13
C ALA A 113 -10.08 -8.97 -11.94
N VAL A 114 -11.02 -8.16 -11.45
CA VAL A 114 -10.86 -7.43 -10.20
C VAL A 114 -11.57 -8.23 -9.10
N LYS A 115 -10.82 -8.63 -8.07
CA LYS A 115 -11.31 -9.43 -6.96
C LYS A 115 -11.05 -8.70 -5.64
N PRO A 116 -12.09 -8.19 -4.95
CA PRO A 116 -11.94 -7.74 -3.57
C PRO A 116 -11.68 -8.96 -2.67
N CYS A 117 -10.71 -8.83 -1.77
CA CYS A 117 -10.34 -9.82 -0.77
C CYS A 117 -11.06 -9.54 0.56
N ASP A 118 -11.30 -10.58 1.35
CA ASP A 118 -12.06 -10.47 2.61
C ASP A 118 -11.40 -9.52 3.64
N ASN A 119 -10.10 -9.33 3.55
CA ASN A 119 -9.30 -8.45 4.40
C ASN A 119 -9.29 -6.97 3.95
N GLY A 120 -10.02 -6.63 2.89
CA GLY A 120 -10.06 -5.27 2.32
C GLY A 120 -8.99 -5.01 1.26
N ASP A 121 -8.17 -6.00 0.91
CA ASP A 121 -7.23 -5.91 -0.21
C ASP A 121 -7.99 -5.99 -1.55
N LEU A 122 -7.36 -5.48 -2.61
CA LEU A 122 -7.90 -5.52 -3.96
C LEU A 122 -6.91 -6.19 -4.89
N TYR A 123 -7.30 -7.33 -5.47
CA TYR A 123 -6.51 -7.99 -6.51
C TYR A 123 -7.03 -7.63 -7.91
N GLU A 124 -6.13 -7.34 -8.82
CA GLU A 124 -6.38 -7.12 -10.23
C GLU A 124 -5.43 -7.99 -11.04
N GLY A 125 -5.95 -8.96 -11.79
CA GLY A 125 -5.11 -9.86 -12.56
C GLY A 125 -5.82 -11.11 -12.99
N GLU A 126 -5.04 -12.09 -13.42
CA GLU A 126 -5.57 -13.36 -13.90
C GLU A 126 -6.20 -14.17 -12.75
N LEU A 127 -7.31 -14.86 -13.04
CA LEU A 127 -7.96 -15.79 -12.12
C LEU A 127 -8.03 -17.18 -12.72
N ARG A 128 -7.69 -18.19 -11.91
CA ARG A 128 -7.86 -19.61 -12.23
C ARG A 128 -8.71 -20.28 -11.16
N TRP A 129 -9.88 -20.81 -11.56
CA TRP A 129 -10.86 -21.42 -10.65
C TRP A 129 -11.24 -20.53 -9.45
N GLY A 130 -11.35 -19.22 -9.68
CA GLY A 130 -11.70 -18.24 -8.64
C GLY A 130 -10.55 -17.86 -7.68
N LYS A 131 -9.35 -18.40 -7.88
CA LYS A 131 -8.12 -18.04 -7.15
C LYS A 131 -7.22 -17.15 -8.00
N CYS A 132 -6.41 -16.31 -7.35
CA CYS A 132 -5.44 -15.47 -8.05
C CYS A 132 -4.34 -16.37 -8.63
N HIS A 133 -4.02 -16.18 -9.90
CA HIS A 133 -3.05 -16.99 -10.63
C HIS A 133 -2.42 -16.16 -11.75
N GLY A 134 -1.24 -16.54 -12.23
CA GLY A 134 -0.60 -15.83 -13.35
C GLY A 134 -0.11 -14.44 -12.95
N SER A 135 -0.17 -13.47 -13.85
CA SER A 135 0.26 -12.09 -13.56
C SER A 135 -0.86 -11.30 -12.88
N GLY A 136 -0.51 -10.55 -11.82
CA GLY A 136 -1.47 -9.70 -11.15
C GLY A 136 -0.88 -8.72 -10.15
N VAL A 137 -1.70 -7.74 -9.79
CA VAL A 137 -1.40 -6.69 -8.83
C VAL A 137 -2.35 -6.84 -7.64
N CYS A 138 -1.82 -6.86 -6.42
CA CYS A 138 -2.61 -6.77 -5.20
C CYS A 138 -2.31 -5.45 -4.49
N TYR A 139 -3.34 -4.66 -4.25
CA TYR A 139 -3.31 -3.47 -3.43
C TYR A 139 -3.65 -3.86 -1.99
N TYR A 140 -2.66 -3.83 -1.11
CA TYR A 140 -2.83 -4.14 0.30
C TYR A 140 -3.42 -2.93 1.03
N TYR A 141 -4.51 -3.13 1.77
CA TYR A 141 -5.16 -2.06 2.51
C TYR A 141 -4.18 -1.38 3.46
N ARG A 142 -3.86 -0.10 3.19
CA ARG A 142 -2.93 0.73 3.97
C ARG A 142 -1.51 0.17 4.17
N SER A 143 -1.10 -0.85 3.40
CA SER A 143 0.21 -1.50 3.60
C SER A 143 1.15 -1.42 2.41
N GLY A 144 0.62 -1.33 1.19
CA GLY A 144 1.44 -1.29 -0.02
C GLY A 144 0.74 -1.85 -1.23
N LYS A 145 1.55 -2.25 -2.21
CA LYS A 145 1.11 -3.10 -3.32
C LYS A 145 2.14 -4.17 -3.63
N TYR A 146 1.68 -5.31 -4.13
CA TYR A 146 2.50 -6.32 -4.77
C TYR A 146 2.11 -6.43 -6.23
N GLU A 147 3.09 -6.58 -7.11
CA GLU A 147 2.91 -6.77 -8.55
C GLU A 147 3.83 -7.91 -8.99
N GLY A 148 3.27 -8.97 -9.56
CA GLY A 148 4.08 -10.13 -9.95
C GLY A 148 3.27 -11.39 -10.20
N GLU A 149 3.95 -12.52 -10.06
CA GLU A 149 3.41 -13.84 -10.32
C GLU A 149 2.63 -14.40 -9.11
N TRP A 150 1.50 -15.06 -9.41
CA TRP A 150 0.59 -15.63 -8.44
C TRP A 150 0.32 -17.11 -8.72
N ILE A 151 0.30 -17.91 -7.66
CA ILE A 151 -0.12 -19.31 -7.70
C ILE A 151 -1.08 -19.56 -6.53
N ASP A 152 -2.30 -20.01 -6.84
CA ASP A 152 -3.33 -20.36 -5.84
C ASP A 152 -3.53 -19.27 -4.75
N SER A 153 -3.64 -18.01 -5.17
CA SER A 153 -3.79 -16.84 -4.29
C SER A 153 -2.59 -16.51 -3.41
N LYS A 154 -1.38 -16.99 -3.76
CA LYS A 154 -0.12 -16.62 -3.10
C LYS A 154 0.86 -16.06 -4.12
N CYS A 155 1.61 -15.04 -3.73
CA CYS A 155 2.77 -14.56 -4.49
C CYS A 155 3.79 -15.70 -4.62
N ASP A 156 4.10 -16.12 -5.85
CA ASP A 156 5.02 -17.23 -6.12
C ASP A 156 5.60 -17.04 -7.52
N GLY A 157 6.93 -16.93 -7.60
CA GLY A 157 7.63 -16.46 -8.80
C GLY A 157 8.28 -15.10 -8.60
N HIS A 158 8.50 -14.34 -9.66
CA HIS A 158 9.08 -13.00 -9.59
C HIS A 158 8.03 -11.93 -9.30
N GLY A 159 8.41 -10.91 -8.53
CA GLY A 159 7.53 -9.78 -8.27
C GLY A 159 8.20 -8.60 -7.58
N VAL A 160 7.41 -7.54 -7.44
CA VAL A 160 7.77 -6.27 -6.82
C VAL A 160 6.79 -5.96 -5.72
N GLU A 161 7.28 -5.84 -4.50
CA GLU A 161 6.50 -5.39 -3.34
C GLU A 161 6.92 -3.97 -2.97
N THR A 162 5.97 -3.04 -2.91
CA THR A 162 6.19 -1.65 -2.53
C THR A 162 5.37 -1.33 -1.30
N TRP A 163 6.03 -0.83 -0.25
CA TRP A 163 5.36 -0.45 1.00
C TRP A 163 5.11 1.05 1.07
N ASN A 164 4.09 1.45 1.81
CA ASN A 164 3.64 2.85 1.91
C ASN A 164 4.70 3.82 2.47
N LYS A 165 5.65 3.29 3.25
CA LYS A 165 6.78 4.08 3.78
C LYS A 165 7.91 4.26 2.77
N GLY A 166 7.77 3.79 1.54
CA GLY A 166 8.77 3.96 0.47
C GLY A 166 9.79 2.82 0.36
N SER A 167 9.70 1.80 1.22
CA SER A 167 10.48 0.57 1.02
C SER A 167 10.00 -0.16 -0.23
N ARG A 168 10.90 -0.90 -0.89
CA ARG A 168 10.62 -1.67 -2.09
C ARG A 168 11.45 -2.94 -2.12
N TYR A 169 10.85 -4.06 -2.50
CA TYR A 169 11.54 -5.31 -2.77
C TYR A 169 11.25 -5.71 -4.21
N GLU A 170 12.27 -6.18 -4.91
CA GLU A 170 12.16 -6.76 -6.24
C GLU A 170 12.95 -8.05 -6.27
N GLY A 171 12.30 -9.15 -6.62
CA GLY A 171 12.96 -10.44 -6.58
C GLY A 171 11.98 -11.60 -6.59
N GLN A 172 12.49 -12.76 -6.19
CA GLN A 172 11.71 -13.98 -6.14
C GLN A 172 10.86 -14.07 -4.86
N PHE A 173 9.74 -14.75 -4.98
CA PHE A 173 8.76 -15.05 -3.96
C PHE A 173 8.41 -16.54 -4.03
N LYS A 174 8.09 -17.12 -2.88
CA LYS A 174 7.63 -18.50 -2.77
C LYS A 174 6.60 -18.60 -1.67
N LYS A 175 5.40 -19.08 -1.98
CA LYS A 175 4.28 -19.21 -1.03
C LYS A 175 3.98 -17.93 -0.22
N GLY A 176 4.14 -16.75 -0.84
CA GLY A 176 3.87 -15.46 -0.21
C GLY A 176 5.04 -14.85 0.57
N LEU A 177 6.23 -15.48 0.58
CA LEU A 177 7.42 -14.96 1.25
C LEU A 177 8.52 -14.67 0.24
N ARG A 178 9.31 -13.62 0.49
CA ARG A 178 10.53 -13.33 -0.27
C ARG A 178 11.48 -14.54 -0.20
N HIS A 179 11.99 -14.94 -1.34
CA HIS A 179 12.81 -16.15 -1.50
C HIS A 179 13.82 -15.95 -2.62
N GLY A 180 14.87 -16.77 -2.68
CA GLY A 180 15.87 -16.73 -3.75
C GLY A 180 16.55 -15.38 -3.88
N PHE A 181 16.91 -14.94 -5.07
CA PHE A 181 17.60 -13.65 -5.24
C PHE A 181 16.62 -12.48 -5.26
N GLY A 182 16.98 -11.39 -4.56
CA GLY A 182 16.19 -10.18 -4.54
C GLY A 182 16.93 -8.97 -3.99
N VAL A 183 16.42 -7.80 -4.36
CA VAL A 183 16.92 -6.49 -3.93
C VAL A 183 15.86 -5.82 -3.07
N TYR A 184 16.18 -5.59 -1.80
CA TYR A 184 15.38 -4.81 -0.88
C TYR A 184 15.99 -3.43 -0.68
N ARG A 185 15.21 -2.39 -0.97
CA ARG A 185 15.49 -1.01 -0.59
C ARG A 185 14.59 -0.65 0.59
N ASN A 186 15.18 -0.29 1.72
CA ASN A 186 14.39 0.19 2.86
C ASN A 186 13.95 1.66 2.64
N HIS A 187 13.14 2.20 3.56
CA HIS A 187 12.65 3.57 3.44
C HIS A 187 13.73 4.64 3.72
N THR A 188 14.83 4.26 4.36
CA THR A 188 15.97 5.14 4.62
C THR A 188 16.88 5.26 3.39
N GLY A 189 16.79 4.32 2.46
CA GLY A 189 17.50 4.31 1.18
C GLY A 189 18.52 3.19 1.06
N ASP A 190 18.85 2.50 2.16
CA ASP A 190 19.81 1.40 2.19
C ASP A 190 19.32 0.24 1.31
N LEU A 191 20.28 -0.37 0.63
CA LEU A 191 20.07 -1.42 -0.36
C LEU A 191 20.63 -2.73 0.15
N TYR A 192 19.85 -3.79 0.04
CA TYR A 192 20.20 -5.17 0.38
C TYR A 192 19.96 -6.04 -0.85
N ALA A 193 21.03 -6.39 -1.56
CA ALA A 193 21.00 -7.31 -2.70
C ALA A 193 21.57 -8.65 -2.23
N SER A 194 20.71 -9.62 -1.90
CA SER A 194 21.14 -10.88 -1.31
C SER A 194 20.28 -12.06 -1.78
N GLU A 195 20.68 -13.26 -1.37
CA GLU A 195 19.74 -14.37 -1.30
C GLU A 195 18.74 -14.13 -0.15
N TRP A 196 17.53 -14.68 -0.30
CA TRP A 196 16.41 -14.54 0.61
C TRP A 196 15.84 -15.91 0.92
N LEU A 197 15.54 -16.15 2.19
CA LEU A 197 14.92 -17.37 2.65
C LEU A 197 13.84 -17.03 3.67
N ASN A 198 12.61 -17.45 3.39
CA ASN A 198 11.44 -17.25 4.26
C ASN A 198 11.27 -15.78 4.70
N GLY A 199 11.47 -14.84 3.79
CA GLY A 199 11.26 -13.42 4.06
C GLY A 199 12.47 -12.67 4.64
N GLN A 200 13.60 -13.32 4.89
CA GLN A 200 14.80 -12.70 5.48
C GLN A 200 16.02 -12.89 4.58
N SER A 201 16.99 -11.97 4.62
CA SER A 201 18.25 -12.16 3.90
C SER A 201 19.01 -13.36 4.48
N HIS A 202 19.59 -14.13 3.58
CA HIS A 202 20.33 -15.35 3.85
C HIS A 202 21.42 -15.51 2.79
N GLY A 203 22.38 -16.40 3.01
CA GLY A 203 23.40 -16.70 2.00
C GLY A 203 24.30 -15.51 1.69
N TYR A 204 24.77 -15.39 0.45
CA TYR A 204 25.67 -14.31 0.06
C TYR A 204 24.92 -13.07 -0.43
N GLY A 205 25.46 -11.87 -0.16
CA GLY A 205 24.87 -10.64 -0.66
C GLY A 205 25.71 -9.38 -0.43
N GLU A 206 25.12 -8.25 -0.80
CA GLU A 206 25.65 -6.90 -0.61
C GLU A 206 24.65 -6.04 0.15
N HIS A 207 25.15 -5.30 1.15
CA HIS A 207 24.42 -4.25 1.83
C HIS A 207 25.14 -2.90 1.62
N THR A 208 24.46 -1.93 1.02
CA THR A 208 24.95 -0.56 0.87
C THR A 208 24.10 0.40 1.69
N SER A 209 24.71 1.08 2.65
CA SER A 209 24.09 2.15 3.44
C SER A 209 24.44 3.49 2.82
N TRP A 210 23.41 4.30 2.56
CA TRP A 210 23.58 5.64 1.99
C TRP A 210 23.51 6.75 3.05
N LEU A 211 22.96 6.44 4.23
CA LEU A 211 22.98 7.35 5.38
C LEU A 211 24.30 7.26 6.13
N ASN A 212 24.86 8.41 6.51
CA ASN A 212 26.10 8.58 7.27
C ASN A 212 27.39 8.23 6.50
N GLY A 213 27.36 8.48 5.19
CA GLY A 213 28.41 8.18 4.22
C GLY A 213 28.23 6.80 3.61
N GLN A 214 28.78 6.61 2.41
CA GLN A 214 28.61 5.39 1.63
C GLN A 214 29.42 4.26 2.29
N SER A 215 28.75 3.37 3.02
CA SER A 215 29.34 2.13 3.51
C SER A 215 28.77 0.95 2.76
N ARG A 216 29.61 -0.04 2.48
CA ARG A 216 29.29 -1.23 1.69
C ARG A 216 29.79 -2.46 2.40
N TYR A 217 28.94 -3.44 2.59
CA TYR A 217 29.30 -4.77 3.04
C TYR A 217 29.00 -5.78 1.94
N VAL A 218 29.93 -6.68 1.67
CA VAL A 218 29.74 -7.80 0.74
C VAL A 218 30.18 -9.06 1.48
N GLY A 219 29.30 -10.05 1.57
CA GLY A 219 29.61 -11.28 2.30
C GLY A 219 28.38 -12.09 2.64
N GLU A 220 28.55 -12.98 3.60
CA GLU A 220 27.50 -13.88 4.07
C GLU A 220 26.49 -13.16 5.02
N PHE A 221 25.24 -13.61 4.95
CA PHE A 221 24.11 -13.18 5.75
C PHE A 221 23.38 -14.40 6.31
N LYS A 222 22.87 -14.27 7.55
CA LYS A 222 22.03 -15.28 8.18
C LYS A 222 20.92 -14.59 8.97
N TRP A 223 19.67 -14.78 8.52
CA TRP A 223 18.48 -14.24 9.17
C TRP A 223 18.51 -12.71 9.31
N GLY A 224 18.88 -12.00 8.25
CA GLY A 224 18.97 -10.54 8.28
C GLY A 224 20.30 -9.96 8.73
N LEU A 225 21.17 -10.75 9.36
CA LEU A 225 22.41 -10.27 9.99
C LEU A 225 23.65 -10.68 9.20
N LYS A 226 24.69 -9.85 9.19
CA LYS A 226 26.01 -10.22 8.66
C LYS A 226 26.58 -11.36 9.50
N GLN A 227 27.03 -12.40 8.81
CA GLN A 227 27.50 -13.65 9.41
C GLN A 227 28.60 -14.21 8.52
N GLY A 228 29.56 -14.99 9.05
CA GLY A 228 30.55 -15.67 8.22
C GLY A 228 31.56 -14.71 7.60
N ILE A 229 32.17 -15.09 6.48
CA ILE A 229 33.22 -14.28 5.85
C ILE A 229 32.59 -13.11 5.07
N GLY A 230 33.17 -11.91 5.25
CA GLY A 230 32.74 -10.74 4.52
C GLY A 230 33.79 -9.64 4.46
N HIS A 231 33.53 -8.67 3.58
CA HIS A 231 34.31 -7.47 3.38
C HIS A 231 33.44 -6.23 3.59
N CYS A 232 33.85 -5.34 4.48
CA CYS A 232 33.17 -4.08 4.76
C CYS A 232 34.06 -2.91 4.37
N HIS A 233 33.53 -1.99 3.57
CA HIS A 233 34.07 -0.66 3.34
C HIS A 233 33.25 0.33 4.16
N PHE A 234 33.90 1.03 5.08
CA PHE A 234 33.26 2.00 5.97
C PHE A 234 33.20 3.38 5.32
N SER A 235 32.31 4.23 5.83
CA SER A 235 32.13 5.58 5.30
C SER A 235 33.31 6.51 5.55
N ASN A 236 34.17 6.19 6.52
CA ASN A 236 35.40 6.92 6.82
C ASN A 236 36.58 6.52 5.90
N GLY A 237 36.39 5.58 4.97
CA GLY A 237 37.43 5.08 4.07
C GLY A 237 38.18 3.84 4.58
N ASP A 238 37.95 3.43 5.83
CA ASP A 238 38.52 2.20 6.36
C ASP A 238 37.89 0.96 5.70
N THR A 239 38.63 -0.15 5.69
CA THR A 239 38.10 -1.45 5.25
C THR A 239 38.36 -2.54 6.26
N TYR A 240 37.50 -3.55 6.27
CA TYR A 240 37.67 -4.76 7.07
C TYR A 240 37.33 -5.99 6.23
N ALA A 241 38.23 -6.97 6.21
CA ALA A 241 38.04 -8.26 5.60
C ALA A 241 38.21 -9.34 6.67
N GLY A 242 37.16 -10.11 6.96
CA GLY A 242 37.23 -11.11 8.02
C GLY A 242 35.89 -11.74 8.34
N GLU A 243 35.83 -12.40 9.48
CA GLU A 243 34.61 -13.04 9.97
C GLU A 243 33.67 -12.04 10.65
N PHE A 244 32.37 -12.25 10.44
CA PHE A 244 31.28 -11.54 11.07
C PHE A 244 30.38 -12.50 11.86
N PHE A 245 29.89 -12.03 12.99
CA PHE A 245 28.87 -12.72 13.77
C PHE A 245 27.85 -11.70 14.28
N ALA A 246 26.60 -11.85 13.86
CA ALA A 246 25.50 -10.95 14.25
C ALA A 246 25.86 -9.45 14.08
N ASP A 247 26.23 -9.07 12.85
CA ASP A 247 26.63 -7.70 12.44
C ASP A 247 27.95 -7.17 13.02
N LYS A 248 28.68 -7.97 13.80
CA LYS A 248 29.93 -7.56 14.44
C LYS A 248 31.12 -8.31 13.87
N MET A 249 32.25 -7.61 13.74
CA MET A 249 33.55 -8.24 13.44
C MET A 249 33.87 -9.27 14.53
N HIS A 250 34.31 -10.45 14.12
CA HIS A 250 34.50 -11.61 14.99
C HIS A 250 35.66 -12.49 14.49
N SER A 251 36.11 -13.42 15.33
CA SER A 251 37.18 -14.38 15.01
C SER A 251 38.43 -13.68 14.48
N PHE A 252 38.84 -13.90 13.22
CA PHE A 252 40.01 -13.29 12.64
C PHE A 252 39.65 -12.36 11.48
N GLY A 253 40.42 -11.29 11.32
CA GLY A 253 40.25 -10.38 10.18
C GLY A 253 41.33 -9.32 10.08
N VAL A 254 41.43 -8.75 8.88
CA VAL A 254 42.34 -7.67 8.53
C VAL A 254 41.54 -6.38 8.43
N TYR A 255 41.94 -5.37 9.20
CA TYR A 255 41.39 -4.03 9.15
C TYR A 255 42.43 -3.09 8.55
N HIS A 256 42.12 -2.47 7.42
CA HIS A 256 42.92 -1.41 6.83
C HIS A 256 42.33 -0.06 7.22
N PHE A 257 43.19 0.77 7.80
CA PHE A 257 42.86 2.15 8.09
C PHE A 257 43.16 3.00 6.85
N VAL A 258 42.41 4.10 6.71
CA VAL A 258 42.64 5.08 5.62
C VAL A 258 44.04 5.72 5.66
N ASP A 259 44.74 5.66 6.79
CA ASP A 259 46.12 6.16 6.96
C ASP A 259 47.21 5.11 6.63
N ASP A 260 46.86 4.12 5.80
CA ASP A 260 47.70 3.00 5.35
C ASP A 260 48.23 2.08 6.47
N LYS A 261 47.74 2.21 7.69
CA LYS A 261 47.97 1.22 8.73
C LYS A 261 47.07 0.03 8.49
N CYS A 262 47.52 -1.16 8.91
CA CYS A 262 46.63 -2.31 8.99
C CYS A 262 46.80 -3.03 10.33
N TYR A 263 45.69 -3.58 10.80
CA TYR A 263 45.65 -4.51 11.91
C TYR A 263 45.19 -5.86 11.39
N GLU A 264 46.02 -6.87 11.54
CA GLU A 264 45.68 -8.26 11.26
C GLU A 264 45.65 -9.01 12.58
N GLY A 265 44.49 -9.56 12.96
CA GLY A 265 44.39 -10.22 14.24
C GLY A 265 43.00 -10.66 14.63
N SER A 266 42.87 -10.98 15.91
CA SER A 266 41.65 -11.50 16.48
C SER A 266 40.66 -10.38 16.87
N TRP A 267 39.37 -10.67 16.73
CA TRP A 267 38.23 -9.78 16.90
C TRP A 267 37.12 -10.47 17.69
N HIS A 268 36.49 -9.73 18.61
CA HIS A 268 35.33 -10.20 19.34
C HIS A 268 34.35 -9.05 19.57
N LYS A 269 33.10 -9.24 19.15
CA LYS A 269 32.01 -8.24 19.30
C LYS A 269 32.41 -6.85 18.76
N GLY A 270 33.15 -6.80 17.66
CA GLY A 270 33.58 -5.56 17.01
C GLY A 270 34.79 -4.89 17.66
N ARG A 271 35.47 -5.54 18.62
CA ARG A 271 36.68 -5.03 19.26
C ARG A 271 37.85 -5.95 18.94
N ARG A 272 39.04 -5.35 18.78
CA ARG A 272 40.30 -6.10 18.72
C ARG A 272 40.49 -6.83 20.06
N GLU A 273 40.68 -8.14 20.01
CA GLU A 273 40.84 -8.98 21.21
C GLU A 273 41.80 -10.12 20.90
N GLY A 274 42.85 -10.27 21.70
CA GLY A 274 43.87 -11.30 21.52
C GLY A 274 45.03 -10.87 20.62
N LEU A 275 45.73 -11.86 20.07
CA LEU A 275 46.93 -11.64 19.25
C LEU A 275 46.59 -10.88 17.96
N GLY A 276 47.42 -9.89 17.66
CA GLY A 276 47.35 -9.15 16.41
C GLY A 276 48.67 -8.48 16.05
N MET A 277 48.85 -8.22 14.77
CA MET A 277 49.98 -7.51 14.21
C MET A 277 49.47 -6.19 13.61
N CYS A 278 50.05 -5.08 14.08
CA CYS A 278 49.89 -3.79 13.43
C CYS A 278 51.09 -3.56 12.51
N SER A 279 50.86 -3.33 11.22
CA SER A 279 51.90 -2.83 10.31
C SER A 279 51.54 -1.45 9.78
N SER A 280 52.56 -0.61 9.64
CA SER A 280 52.48 0.68 8.96
C SER A 280 53.31 0.63 7.69
N THR A 281 52.99 1.47 6.71
CA THR A 281 53.68 1.67 5.43
C THR A 281 55.20 1.82 5.52
N ASN A 282 55.74 2.18 6.70
CA ASN A 282 57.18 2.23 6.96
C ASN A 282 57.83 0.87 7.29
N GLY A 283 57.12 -0.25 7.17
CA GLY A 283 57.64 -1.59 7.47
C GLY A 283 57.81 -1.91 8.96
N ALA A 284 57.40 -1.00 9.84
CA ALA A 284 57.41 -1.22 11.28
C ALA A 284 56.21 -2.08 11.69
N SER A 285 56.46 -3.37 11.94
CA SER A 285 55.47 -4.32 12.45
C SER A 285 55.57 -4.40 13.98
N HIS A 286 54.48 -4.15 14.67
CA HIS A 286 54.37 -4.37 16.12
C HIS A 286 53.40 -5.52 16.35
N SER A 287 53.90 -6.63 16.89
CA SER A 287 53.08 -7.73 17.38
C SER A 287 52.71 -7.50 18.85
N GLY A 288 51.43 -7.64 19.18
CA GLY A 288 50.90 -7.46 20.53
C GLY A 288 50.01 -8.63 20.94
N ARG A 289 49.83 -8.79 22.24
CA ARG A 289 48.97 -9.81 22.86
C ARG A 289 47.71 -9.18 23.43
#